data_AF-A0A6J8A569-F1
#
_entry.id   AF-A0A6J8A569-F1
#
_cell.length_a   1.000
_cell.length_b   1.000
_cell.length_c   1.000
_cell.angle_alpha   90.00
_cell.angle_beta   90.00
_cell.angle_gamma   90.00
#
_symmetry.space_group_name_H-M   'P 1'
#
loop_
_entity.id
_entity.type
_entity.pdbx_description
1 polymer ?
#
loop_
_entity_poly.entity_id
_entity_poly.type
_entity_poly.pdbx_seq_one_letter_code
_entity_poly.pdbx_strand_id
1 'polypeptide(L)'
;MLTSILQLFENDVVTAIIQSIGIIYVKTTAPNFSLASQYKSALEMTTIYNTLVKELEKIVKKPALLLDTSYIMFPGYTTQISQFNMAVLKPLVAYSTVIESLEQMALSINKCKKKIINYLPGGKYYCQSEKKIKESFSCPSNNIAFERMMRQLDRQKTISTNISLTTINTKLMMKNNKTMEWLGEKYEEDKGKIVAQYRKDAEILKEKSIAEEIEIEQERRETLKQRIEEKGAKLKKI
;
A
#
# COMPACT_ATOMS: atom_id res chain seq x y z
N MET A 1 22.92 19.09 0.27
CA MET A 1 21.80 18.11 0.34
C MET A 1 20.44 18.81 0.34
N LEU A 2 20.19 19.79 1.24
CA LEU A 2 18.97 20.63 1.20
C LEU A 2 18.80 21.41 -0.13
N THR A 3 19.89 21.94 -0.68
CA THR A 3 19.89 22.66 -1.97
C THR A 3 19.43 21.80 -3.14
N SER A 4 19.81 20.51 -3.15
CA SER A 4 19.43 19.54 -4.18
C SER A 4 17.96 19.12 -4.09
N ILE A 5 17.39 19.14 -2.88
CA ILE A 5 15.98 18.86 -2.65
C ILE A 5 15.13 20.05 -3.09
N LEU A 6 15.55 21.28 -2.81
CA LEU A 6 14.85 22.49 -3.26
C LEU A 6 14.80 22.59 -4.79
N GLN A 7 15.87 22.20 -5.49
CA GLN A 7 15.90 22.08 -6.95
C GLN A 7 14.89 21.06 -7.51
N LEU A 8 14.52 20.03 -6.75
CA LEU A 8 13.48 19.08 -7.16
C LEU A 8 12.08 19.69 -7.12
N PHE A 9 11.85 20.71 -6.27
CA PHE A 9 10.57 21.43 -6.19
C PHE A 9 10.41 22.47 -7.31
N GLU A 10 11.47 22.80 -8.05
CA GLU A 10 11.40 23.59 -9.28
C GLU A 10 10.83 22.77 -10.46
N ASN A 11 10.69 21.45 -10.29
CA ASN A 11 10.07 20.57 -11.29
C ASN A 11 8.56 20.44 -11.04
N ASP A 12 7.77 20.95 -11.98
CA ASP A 12 6.31 20.94 -11.93
C ASP A 12 5.71 19.54 -11.78
N VAL A 13 6.32 18.51 -12.37
CA VAL A 13 5.86 17.11 -12.28
C VAL A 13 6.09 16.57 -10.87
N VAL A 14 7.27 16.82 -10.29
CA VAL A 14 7.58 16.39 -8.92
C VAL A 14 6.64 17.08 -7.93
N THR A 15 6.43 18.38 -8.11
CA THR A 15 5.50 19.17 -7.29
C THR A 15 4.05 18.66 -7.44
N ALA A 16 3.58 18.35 -8.65
CA ALA A 16 2.26 17.78 -8.89
C ALA A 16 2.08 16.40 -8.22
N ILE A 17 3.11 15.54 -8.24
CA ILE A 17 3.07 14.23 -7.56
C ILE A 17 2.99 14.41 -6.04
N ILE A 18 3.80 15.31 -5.47
CA ILE A 18 3.78 15.60 -4.03
C ILE A 18 2.43 16.17 -3.62
N GLN A 19 1.86 17.08 -4.41
CA GLN A 19 0.52 17.61 -4.21
C GLN A 19 -0.54 16.51 -4.23
N SER A 20 -0.46 15.59 -5.20
CA SER A 20 -1.37 14.44 -5.31
C SER A 20 -1.32 13.53 -4.09
N ILE A 21 -0.12 13.24 -3.58
CA ILE A 21 0.08 12.44 -2.35
C ILE A 21 -0.54 13.16 -1.15
N GLY A 22 -0.31 14.47 -1.01
CA GLY A 22 -0.88 15.26 0.07
C GLY A 22 -2.41 15.31 0.01
N ILE A 23 -3.01 15.47 -1.18
CA ILE A 23 -4.45 15.44 -1.40
C ILE A 23 -5.04 14.10 -0.93
N ILE A 24 -4.45 12.98 -1.35
CA ILE A 24 -4.88 11.64 -0.94
C ILE A 24 -4.76 11.51 0.59
N TYR A 25 -3.65 11.93 1.17
CA TYR A 25 -3.47 11.85 2.62
C TYR A 25 -4.58 12.60 3.36
N VAL A 26 -4.85 13.85 2.99
CA VAL A 26 -5.83 14.72 3.65
C VAL A 26 -7.26 14.23 3.46
N LYS A 27 -7.60 13.76 2.26
CA LYS A 27 -8.99 13.40 1.90
C LYS A 27 -9.34 11.95 2.20
N THR A 28 -8.37 11.04 2.26
CA THR A 28 -8.63 9.60 2.39
C THR A 28 -7.93 9.00 3.62
N THR A 29 -6.60 9.12 3.68
CA THR A 29 -5.79 8.33 4.62
C THR A 29 -5.94 8.84 6.06
N ALA A 30 -5.77 10.14 6.29
CA ALA A 30 -5.88 10.73 7.61
C ALA A 30 -7.30 10.56 8.20
N PRO A 31 -8.39 10.90 7.49
CA PRO A 31 -9.74 10.61 7.97
C PRO A 31 -9.97 9.15 8.33
N ASN A 32 -9.50 8.21 7.49
CA ASN A 32 -9.65 6.78 7.74
C ASN A 32 -8.90 6.33 9.01
N PHE A 33 -7.67 6.80 9.23
CA PHE A 33 -6.91 6.46 10.44
C PHE A 33 -7.54 7.06 11.69
N SER A 34 -8.00 8.31 11.62
CA SER A 34 -8.62 8.94 12.76
C SER A 34 -9.97 8.28 13.10
N LEU A 35 -10.75 7.87 12.10
CA LEU A 35 -11.93 7.01 12.31
C LEU A 35 -11.55 5.66 12.93
N ALA A 36 -10.52 4.99 12.41
CA ALA A 36 -10.05 3.70 12.94
C ALA A 36 -9.70 3.78 14.43
N SER A 37 -9.14 4.91 14.88
CA SER A 37 -8.76 5.12 16.27
C SER A 37 -9.96 5.20 17.24
N GLN A 38 -11.17 5.42 16.73
CA GLN A 38 -12.40 5.45 17.53
C GLN A 38 -12.94 4.05 17.85
N TYR A 39 -12.48 3.02 17.14
CA TYR A 39 -12.96 1.64 17.30
C TYR A 39 -11.98 0.80 18.10
N LYS A 40 -12.53 -0.15 18.88
CA LYS A 40 -11.74 -1.06 19.71
C LYS A 40 -11.37 -2.33 18.97
N SER A 41 -12.09 -2.66 17.90
CA SER A 41 -11.82 -3.82 17.06
C SER A 41 -11.91 -3.51 15.57
N ALA A 42 -11.04 -4.18 14.79
CA ALA A 42 -11.12 -4.18 13.33
C ALA A 42 -12.44 -4.76 12.79
N LEU A 43 -13.13 -5.60 13.57
CA LEU A 43 -14.45 -6.13 13.20
C LEU A 43 -15.54 -5.04 13.19
N GLU A 44 -15.37 -3.99 13.99
CA GLU A 44 -16.28 -2.84 14.01
C GLU A 44 -16.06 -1.92 12.81
N MET A 45 -14.91 -2.03 12.14
CA MET A 45 -14.55 -1.19 10.99
C MET A 45 -15.15 -1.65 9.66
N THR A 46 -15.95 -2.74 9.63
CA THR A 46 -16.51 -3.31 8.39
C THR A 46 -17.33 -2.30 7.57
N THR A 47 -18.12 -1.45 8.24
CA THR A 47 -18.85 -0.34 7.61
C THR A 47 -17.91 0.71 7.02
N ILE A 48 -16.84 1.08 7.73
CA ILE A 48 -15.83 2.03 7.26
C ILE A 48 -15.09 1.49 6.05
N TYR A 49 -14.67 0.23 6.08
CA TYR A 49 -14.01 -0.42 4.94
C TYR A 49 -14.90 -0.48 3.71
N ASN A 50 -16.20 -0.76 3.90
CA ASN A 50 -17.17 -0.73 2.80
C ASN A 50 -17.32 0.68 2.21
N THR A 51 -17.44 1.72 3.05
CA THR A 51 -17.49 3.12 2.61
C THR A 51 -16.20 3.52 1.89
N LEU A 52 -15.04 3.20 2.47
CA LEU A 52 -13.74 3.47 1.87
C LEU A 52 -13.66 2.89 0.46
N VAL A 53 -14.03 1.61 0.28
CA VAL A 53 -14.00 0.97 -1.04
C VAL A 53 -14.96 1.64 -2.03
N LYS A 54 -16.20 1.93 -1.62
CA LYS A 54 -17.19 2.58 -2.48
C LYS A 54 -16.75 3.97 -2.92
N GLU A 55 -16.23 4.79 -2.01
CA GLU A 55 -15.76 6.14 -2.34
C GLU A 55 -14.50 6.09 -3.19
N LEU A 56 -13.59 5.16 -2.91
CA LEU A 56 -12.42 4.91 -3.74
C LEU A 56 -12.83 4.53 -5.18
N GLU A 57 -13.81 3.66 -5.38
CA GLU A 57 -14.34 3.34 -6.72
C GLU A 57 -14.92 4.57 -7.45
N LYS A 58 -15.57 5.49 -6.73
CA LYS A 58 -16.03 6.76 -7.32
C LYS A 58 -14.86 7.63 -7.74
N ILE A 59 -13.80 7.68 -6.94
CA ILE A 59 -12.58 8.44 -7.24
C ILE A 59 -11.85 7.87 -8.46
N VAL A 60 -11.82 6.54 -8.66
CA VAL A 60 -11.26 5.96 -9.91
C VAL A 60 -11.98 6.52 -11.13
N LYS A 61 -13.31 6.64 -11.06
CA LYS A 61 -14.13 7.13 -12.17
C LYS A 61 -14.05 8.64 -12.33
N LYS A 62 -13.84 9.37 -11.24
CA LYS A 62 -13.79 10.84 -11.20
C LYS A 62 -12.76 11.33 -10.19
N PRO A 63 -11.45 11.30 -10.53
CA PRO A 63 -10.37 11.70 -9.63
C PRO A 63 -10.46 13.16 -9.19
N ALA A 64 -11.01 14.02 -10.06
CA ALA A 64 -11.25 15.44 -9.77
C ALA A 64 -12.10 15.69 -8.52
N LEU A 65 -12.87 14.70 -8.04
CA LEU A 65 -13.59 14.79 -6.76
C LEU A 65 -12.66 15.07 -5.58
N LEU A 66 -11.41 14.57 -5.60
CA LEU A 66 -10.46 14.81 -4.53
C LEU A 66 -9.96 16.26 -4.47
N LEU A 67 -10.07 16.99 -5.57
CA LEU A 67 -9.70 18.41 -5.67
C LEU A 67 -10.82 19.33 -5.20
N ASP A 68 -12.05 18.81 -5.12
CA ASP A 68 -13.19 19.53 -4.59
C ASP A 68 -13.06 19.66 -3.06
N THR A 69 -13.02 20.90 -2.57
CA THR A 69 -12.92 21.19 -1.14
C THR A 69 -14.17 20.75 -0.38
N SER A 70 -15.33 20.72 -1.03
CA SER A 70 -16.61 20.28 -0.47
C SER A 70 -16.76 18.75 -0.43
N TYR A 71 -15.95 18.01 -1.19
CA TYR A 71 -15.98 16.56 -1.19
C TYR A 71 -15.46 15.99 0.14
N ILE A 72 -16.29 15.17 0.77
CA ILE A 72 -16.02 14.50 2.04
C ILE A 72 -16.19 13.00 1.82
N MET A 73 -15.08 12.25 1.95
CA MET A 73 -15.10 10.79 1.78
C MET A 73 -15.86 10.07 2.91
N PHE A 74 -15.80 10.59 4.13
CA PHE A 74 -16.48 9.99 5.29
C PHE A 74 -17.43 11.00 5.92
N PRO A 75 -18.74 10.96 5.56
CA PRO A 75 -19.73 11.88 6.09
C PRO A 75 -19.78 11.86 7.62
N GLY A 76 -19.85 13.04 8.25
CA GLY A 76 -19.85 13.18 9.71
C GLY A 76 -18.47 13.13 10.35
N TYR A 77 -17.40 12.98 9.57
CA TYR A 77 -16.03 12.99 10.06
C TYR A 77 -15.24 14.19 9.51
N THR A 78 -14.87 15.11 10.38
CA THR A 78 -13.96 16.21 10.06
C THR A 78 -12.62 15.98 10.73
N THR A 79 -11.62 15.59 9.96
CA THR A 79 -10.23 15.68 10.43
C THR A 79 -9.90 17.16 10.63
N GLN A 80 -9.19 17.52 11.71
CA GLN A 80 -8.56 18.84 11.79
C GLN A 80 -7.51 18.93 10.68
N ILE A 81 -7.88 19.54 9.56
CA ILE A 81 -6.97 19.83 8.47
C ILE A 81 -6.11 21.00 8.91
N SER A 82 -4.82 20.76 9.19
CA SER A 82 -3.88 21.83 9.53
C SER A 82 -3.76 22.84 8.38
N GLN A 83 -3.33 24.07 8.66
CA GLN A 83 -3.07 25.07 7.60
C GLN A 83 -2.06 24.55 6.55
N PHE A 84 -1.11 23.70 6.96
CA PHE A 84 -0.18 23.01 6.06
C PHE A 84 -0.88 22.09 5.07
N ASN A 85 -1.91 21.35 5.51
CA ASN A 85 -2.71 20.47 4.66
C ASN A 85 -3.61 21.25 3.67
N MET A 86 -4.04 22.45 4.04
CA MET A 86 -4.79 23.35 3.14
C MET A 86 -3.88 24.01 2.09
N ALA A 87 -2.60 24.20 2.38
CA ALA A 87 -1.63 24.75 1.42
C ALA A 87 -1.40 23.79 0.24
N VAL A 88 -1.54 22.47 0.44
CA VAL A 88 -1.50 21.47 -0.64
C VAL A 88 -2.64 21.66 -1.65
N LEU A 89 -3.75 22.29 -1.24
CA LEU A 89 -4.94 22.52 -2.06
C LEU A 89 -4.92 23.88 -2.80
N LYS A 90 -3.82 24.66 -2.74
CA LYS A 90 -3.71 25.99 -3.37
C LYS A 90 -2.33 26.24 -4.00
N PRO A 91 -2.28 27.07 -5.06
CA PRO A 91 -2.74 26.70 -6.39
C PRO A 91 -2.02 25.43 -6.90
N LEU A 92 -2.75 24.62 -7.67
CA LEU A 92 -2.21 23.38 -8.23
C LEU A 92 -1.22 23.71 -9.34
N VAL A 93 0.01 23.19 -9.22
CA VAL A 93 0.98 23.22 -10.30
C VAL A 93 0.61 22.10 -11.27
N ALA A 94 0.51 22.40 -12.57
CA ALA A 94 0.18 21.42 -13.61
C ALA A 94 -1.05 20.54 -13.28
N TYR A 95 -2.24 21.16 -13.23
CA TYR A 95 -3.53 20.51 -12.88
C TYR A 95 -3.76 19.16 -13.58
N SER A 96 -3.42 19.05 -14.86
CA SER A 96 -3.52 17.80 -15.63
C SER A 96 -2.65 16.69 -15.05
N THR A 97 -1.41 16.99 -14.70
CA THR A 97 -0.45 16.04 -14.11
C THR A 97 -0.87 15.60 -12.71
N VAL A 98 -1.52 16.48 -11.94
CA VAL A 98 -2.14 16.13 -10.65
C VAL A 98 -3.27 15.12 -10.87
N ILE A 99 -4.16 15.37 -11.84
CA ILE A 99 -5.26 14.43 -12.15
C ILE A 99 -4.70 13.08 -12.61
N GLU A 100 -3.74 13.05 -13.54
CA GLU A 100 -3.12 11.82 -14.02
C GLU A 100 -2.47 11.03 -12.87
N SER A 101 -1.79 11.72 -11.95
CA SER A 101 -1.19 11.09 -10.77
C SER A 101 -2.25 10.51 -9.83
N LEU A 102 -3.36 11.21 -9.61
CA LEU A 102 -4.49 10.71 -8.83
C LEU A 102 -5.16 9.50 -9.49
N GLU A 103 -5.29 9.48 -10.82
CA GLU A 103 -5.79 8.33 -11.59
C GLU A 103 -4.91 7.10 -11.37
N GLN A 104 -3.59 7.24 -11.54
CA GLN A 104 -2.65 6.13 -11.33
C GLN A 104 -2.70 5.60 -9.90
N MET A 105 -2.80 6.48 -8.91
CA MET A 105 -2.92 6.07 -7.51
C MET A 105 -4.27 5.39 -7.22
N ALA A 106 -5.36 5.84 -7.84
CA ALA A 106 -6.67 5.22 -7.73
C ALA A 106 -6.70 3.79 -8.34
N LEU A 107 -5.89 3.49 -9.36
CA LEU A 107 -5.78 2.11 -9.88
C LEU A 107 -5.30 1.09 -8.83
N SER A 108 -4.66 1.55 -7.74
CA SER A 108 -4.24 0.69 -6.63
C SER A 108 -5.41 0.17 -5.76
N ILE A 109 -6.65 0.59 -6.02
CA ILE A 109 -7.84 0.21 -5.25
C ILE A 109 -8.10 -1.28 -5.24
N ASN A 110 -7.81 -2.00 -6.33
CA ASN A 110 -7.94 -3.45 -6.36
C ASN A 110 -7.01 -4.13 -5.34
N LYS A 111 -5.83 -3.56 -5.09
CA LYS A 111 -4.91 -4.05 -4.04
C LYS A 111 -5.48 -3.79 -2.65
N CYS A 112 -6.09 -2.62 -2.44
CA CYS A 112 -6.76 -2.28 -1.18
C CYS A 112 -7.91 -3.24 -0.89
N LYS A 113 -8.82 -3.46 -1.86
CA LYS A 113 -9.95 -4.39 -1.74
C LYS A 113 -9.50 -5.80 -1.38
N LYS A 114 -8.49 -6.34 -2.06
CA LYS A 114 -7.94 -7.67 -1.77
C LYS A 114 -7.45 -7.79 -0.31
N LYS A 115 -6.84 -6.75 0.24
CA LYS A 115 -6.34 -6.75 1.63
C LYS A 115 -7.45 -6.73 2.69
N ILE A 116 -8.61 -6.17 2.37
CA ILE A 116 -9.75 -6.05 3.29
C ILE A 116 -10.93 -6.94 2.91
N ILE A 117 -10.77 -7.85 1.95
CA ILE A 117 -11.86 -8.64 1.35
C ILE A 117 -12.66 -9.43 2.40
N ASN A 118 -11.99 -9.91 3.45
CA ASN A 118 -12.65 -10.64 4.53
C ASN A 118 -13.58 -9.76 5.38
N TYR A 119 -13.43 -8.43 5.35
CA TYR A 119 -14.25 -7.47 6.08
C TYR A 119 -15.33 -6.80 5.21
N LEU A 120 -15.33 -7.07 3.90
CA LEU A 120 -16.34 -6.58 2.95
C LEU A 120 -17.55 -7.51 2.89
N PRO A 121 -18.71 -7.08 2.32
CA PRO A 121 -19.88 -7.95 2.17
C PRO A 121 -19.53 -9.30 1.54
N GLY A 122 -19.96 -10.39 2.19
CA GLY A 122 -19.61 -11.77 1.80
C GLY A 122 -18.27 -12.29 2.33
N GLY A 123 -17.49 -11.45 3.01
CA GLY A 123 -16.23 -11.84 3.64
C GLY A 123 -16.41 -12.52 5.01
N LYS A 124 -15.42 -13.31 5.42
CA LYS A 124 -15.42 -14.10 6.67
C LYS A 124 -15.71 -13.30 7.95
N TYR A 125 -15.32 -12.03 7.97
CA TYR A 125 -15.40 -11.12 9.11
C TYR A 125 -16.47 -10.03 8.93
N TYR A 126 -17.26 -10.10 7.88
CA TYR A 126 -18.41 -9.21 7.69
C TYR A 126 -19.52 -9.55 8.69
N CYS A 127 -20.16 -8.53 9.28
CA CYS A 127 -21.29 -8.67 10.20
C CYS A 127 -21.12 -9.76 11.29
N GLN A 128 -19.99 -9.78 12.00
CA GLN A 128 -19.80 -10.72 13.11
C GLN A 128 -20.72 -10.42 14.28
N SER A 129 -21.10 -11.46 15.03
CA SER A 129 -21.88 -11.33 16.27
C SER A 129 -21.18 -10.44 17.29
N GLU A 130 -21.94 -9.72 18.11
CA GLU A 130 -21.40 -8.89 19.20
C GLU A 130 -20.44 -9.65 20.13
N LYS A 131 -20.72 -10.94 20.39
CA LYS A 131 -19.86 -11.80 21.20
C LYS A 131 -18.42 -11.85 20.63
N LYS A 132 -18.28 -12.16 19.34
CA LYS A 132 -16.99 -12.19 18.64
C LYS A 132 -16.31 -10.82 18.57
N ILE A 133 -17.10 -9.74 18.45
CA ILE A 133 -16.56 -8.38 18.49
C ILE A 133 -15.94 -8.11 19.86
N LYS A 134 -16.65 -8.42 20.95
CA LYS A 134 -16.14 -8.25 22.31
C LYS A 134 -14.92 -9.13 22.59
N GLU A 135 -14.90 -10.38 22.12
CA GLU A 135 -13.74 -11.27 22.20
C GLU A 135 -12.52 -10.71 21.46
N SER A 136 -12.74 -9.93 20.39
CA SER A 136 -11.65 -9.31 19.62
C SER A 136 -11.12 -8.01 20.21
N PHE A 137 -11.66 -7.48 21.32
CA PHE A 137 -11.16 -6.25 21.95
C PHE A 137 -9.76 -6.41 22.57
N SER A 138 -9.34 -7.63 22.85
CA SER A 138 -7.95 -7.92 23.22
C SER A 138 -7.00 -7.85 22.03
N CYS A 139 -7.53 -7.83 20.80
CA CYS A 139 -6.77 -7.64 19.58
C CYS A 139 -6.75 -6.14 19.21
N PRO A 140 -5.64 -5.64 18.66
CA PRO A 140 -5.58 -4.27 18.19
C PRO A 140 -6.60 -3.97 17.07
N SER A 141 -7.17 -2.76 17.08
CA SER A 141 -8.12 -2.32 16.05
C SER A 141 -7.48 -2.02 14.70
N ASN A 142 -6.17 -1.78 14.68
CA ASN A 142 -5.35 -1.59 13.49
C ASN A 142 -4.43 -2.79 13.25
N ASN A 143 -3.95 -2.95 12.01
CA ASN A 143 -2.97 -3.98 11.66
C ASN A 143 -1.60 -3.64 12.27
N ILE A 144 -1.47 -3.81 13.60
CA ILE A 144 -0.25 -3.58 14.36
C ILE A 144 0.91 -4.39 13.79
N ALA A 145 0.65 -5.54 13.16
CA ALA A 145 1.71 -6.32 12.53
C ALA A 145 2.43 -5.52 11.44
N PHE A 146 1.69 -4.76 10.61
CA PHE A 146 2.28 -3.90 9.59
C PHE A 146 3.03 -2.72 10.19
N GLU A 147 2.42 -1.98 11.12
CA GLU A 147 3.06 -0.83 11.77
C GLU A 147 4.32 -1.24 12.56
N ARG A 148 4.26 -2.36 13.28
CA ARG A 148 5.39 -2.91 14.03
C ARG A 148 6.51 -3.37 13.11
N MET A 149 6.18 -3.98 11.97
CA MET A 149 7.16 -4.38 10.96
C MET A 149 7.81 -3.15 10.30
N MET A 150 7.04 -2.12 9.94
CA MET A 150 7.58 -0.88 9.39
C MET A 150 8.49 -0.16 10.39
N ARG A 151 8.08 -0.07 11.66
CA ARG A 151 8.90 0.48 12.73
C ARG A 151 10.20 -0.31 12.94
N GLN A 152 10.14 -1.64 12.85
CA GLN A 152 11.32 -2.50 12.94
C GLN A 152 12.28 -2.27 11.77
N LEU A 153 11.74 -2.12 10.55
CA LEU A 153 12.49 -1.84 9.34
C LEU A 153 13.18 -0.48 9.42
N ASP A 154 12.43 0.57 9.78
CA ASP A 154 12.96 1.92 9.97
C ASP A 154 14.08 1.92 11.00
N ARG A 155 13.86 1.30 12.17
CA ARG A 155 14.89 1.20 13.21
C ARG A 155 16.15 0.48 12.71
N GLN A 156 16.03 -0.62 11.98
CA GLN A 156 17.21 -1.32 11.43
C GLN A 156 17.95 -0.47 10.39
N LYS A 157 17.23 0.27 9.55
CA LYS A 157 17.82 1.18 8.58
C LYS A 157 18.55 2.35 9.24
N THR A 158 18.02 2.88 10.33
CA THR A 158 18.67 3.96 11.12
C THR A 158 19.93 3.46 11.83
N ILE A 159 19.90 2.26 12.41
CA ILE A 159 21.05 1.69 13.14
C ILE A 159 22.11 1.15 12.19
N SER A 160 21.72 0.67 11.01
CA SER A 160 22.61 0.04 10.04
C SER A 160 22.44 0.70 8.68
N THR A 161 23.02 1.88 8.49
CA THR A 161 22.84 2.72 7.30
C THR A 161 23.33 2.08 6.00
N ASN A 162 24.27 1.13 6.07
CA ASN A 162 24.85 0.46 4.89
C ASN A 162 24.32 -0.95 4.64
N ILE A 163 23.33 -1.41 5.41
CA ILE A 163 22.78 -2.76 5.23
C ILE A 163 21.75 -2.76 4.09
N SER A 164 21.73 -3.81 3.27
CA SER A 164 20.73 -3.94 2.20
C SER A 164 19.34 -4.22 2.80
N LEU A 165 18.29 -3.75 2.12
CA LEU A 165 16.90 -3.98 2.52
C LEU A 165 16.59 -5.49 2.61
N THR A 166 17.15 -6.28 1.69
CA THR A 166 17.03 -7.75 1.70
C THR A 166 17.55 -8.34 2.99
N THR A 167 18.74 -7.92 3.44
CA THR A 167 19.32 -8.42 4.69
C THR A 167 18.50 -8.00 5.91
N ILE A 168 17.94 -6.77 5.93
CA ILE A 168 17.00 -6.35 6.99
C ILE A 168 15.78 -7.25 7.02
N ASN A 169 15.15 -7.49 5.86
CA ASN A 169 13.95 -8.30 5.74
C ASN A 169 14.21 -9.74 6.22
N THR A 170 15.30 -10.36 5.77
CA THR A 170 15.71 -11.71 6.23
C THR A 170 15.86 -11.74 7.75
N LYS A 171 16.55 -10.75 8.34
CA LYS A 171 16.75 -10.67 9.79
C LYS A 171 15.44 -10.51 10.54
N LEU A 172 14.52 -9.69 10.04
CA LEU A 172 13.19 -9.51 10.64
C LEU A 172 12.33 -10.77 10.51
N MET A 173 12.35 -11.45 9.37
CA MET A 173 11.64 -12.71 9.18
C MET A 173 12.16 -13.80 10.10
N MET A 174 13.49 -13.97 10.19
CA MET A 174 14.10 -14.94 11.11
C MET A 174 13.73 -14.66 12.56
N LYS A 175 13.69 -13.38 12.96
CA LYS A 175 13.33 -12.98 14.32
C LYS A 175 11.84 -13.19 14.60
N ASN A 176 10.96 -12.71 13.72
CA ASN A 176 9.52 -12.71 13.94
C ASN A 176 8.93 -14.13 13.83
N ASN A 177 9.52 -14.99 12.99
CA ASN A 177 9.13 -16.39 12.86
C ASN A 177 9.84 -17.31 13.87
N LYS A 178 10.64 -16.74 14.80
CA LYS A 178 11.44 -17.49 15.78
C LYS A 178 12.31 -18.58 15.14
N THR A 179 12.80 -18.35 13.91
CA THR A 179 13.47 -19.38 13.11
C THR A 179 14.73 -19.91 13.79
N MET A 180 15.45 -19.06 14.54
CA MET A 180 16.63 -19.50 15.31
C MET A 180 16.28 -20.35 16.54
N GLU A 181 15.17 -20.04 17.23
CA GLU A 181 14.66 -20.83 18.36
C GLU A 181 14.22 -22.21 17.85
N TRP A 182 13.41 -22.22 16.78
CA TRP A 182 12.96 -23.45 16.12
C TRP A 182 14.12 -24.30 15.58
N LEU A 183 15.14 -23.69 14.97
CA LEU A 183 16.34 -24.41 14.54
C LEU A 183 17.12 -24.97 15.73
N GLY A 184 17.19 -24.22 16.84
CA GLY A 184 17.88 -24.62 18.06
C GLY A 184 17.31 -25.88 18.72
N GLU A 185 15.99 -26.09 18.58
CA GLU A 185 15.27 -27.26 19.09
C GLU A 185 15.46 -28.54 18.25
N LYS A 186 16.08 -28.45 17.07
CA LYS A 186 16.35 -29.61 16.22
C LYS A 186 17.65 -30.32 16.59
N TYR A 187 17.75 -31.60 16.27
CA TYR A 187 19.02 -32.34 16.35
C TYR A 187 20.01 -31.81 15.32
N GLU A 188 21.31 -31.87 15.63
CA GLU A 188 22.35 -31.26 14.80
C GLU A 188 22.40 -31.83 13.38
N GLU A 189 22.16 -33.14 13.25
CA GLU A 189 22.09 -33.83 11.96
C GLU A 189 20.90 -33.34 11.11
N ASP A 190 19.77 -33.03 11.75
CA ASP A 190 18.58 -32.51 11.09
C ASP A 190 18.76 -31.03 10.70
N LYS A 191 19.46 -30.23 11.51
CA LYS A 191 19.79 -28.83 11.16
C LYS A 191 20.60 -28.79 9.87
N GLY A 192 21.61 -29.66 9.75
CA GLY A 192 22.44 -29.77 8.54
C GLY A 192 21.61 -30.11 7.30
N LYS A 193 20.70 -31.09 7.42
CA LYS A 193 19.79 -31.50 6.34
C LYS A 193 18.83 -30.37 5.95
N ILE A 194 18.24 -29.68 6.92
CA ILE A 194 17.31 -28.55 6.69
C ILE A 194 18.02 -27.39 5.97
N VAL A 195 19.22 -27.01 6.41
CA VAL A 195 19.98 -25.92 5.76
C VAL A 195 20.43 -26.30 4.36
N ALA A 196 20.86 -27.55 4.16
CA ALA A 196 21.23 -28.05 2.83
C ALA A 196 20.03 -28.07 1.87
N GLN A 197 18.85 -28.50 2.35
CA GLN A 197 17.63 -28.49 1.56
C GLN A 197 17.20 -27.06 1.22
N TYR A 198 17.24 -26.14 2.19
CA TYR A 198 16.91 -24.73 1.95
C TYR A 198 17.80 -24.08 0.88
N ARG A 199 19.10 -24.42 0.85
CA ARG A 199 20.01 -23.92 -0.20
C ARG A 199 19.60 -24.39 -1.60
N LYS A 200 19.23 -25.67 -1.73
CA LYS A 200 18.73 -26.23 -2.99
C LYS A 200 17.41 -25.58 -3.40
N ASP A 201 16.48 -25.45 -2.46
CA ASP A 201 15.18 -24.83 -2.71
C ASP A 201 15.34 -23.35 -3.11
N ALA A 202 16.32 -22.65 -2.52
CA ALA A 202 16.61 -21.25 -2.85
C ALA A 202 17.13 -21.08 -4.29
N GLU A 203 17.94 -22.00 -4.81
CA GLU A 203 18.35 -21.99 -6.22
C GLU A 203 17.15 -22.20 -7.14
N ILE A 204 16.29 -23.17 -6.84
CA ILE A 204 15.06 -23.43 -7.62
C ILE A 204 14.13 -22.22 -7.60
N LEU A 205 13.95 -21.58 -6.44
CA LEU A 205 13.16 -20.36 -6.29
C LEU A 205 13.73 -19.20 -7.08
N LYS A 206 15.06 -19.06 -7.13
CA LYS A 206 15.73 -18.04 -7.93
C LYS A 206 15.49 -18.26 -9.43
N GLU A 207 15.63 -19.49 -9.90
CA GLU A 207 15.37 -19.85 -11.30
C GLU A 207 13.91 -19.57 -11.68
N LYS A 208 12.95 -19.95 -10.82
CA LYS A 208 11.53 -19.65 -11.02
C LYS A 208 11.26 -18.15 -11.06
N SER A 209 11.84 -17.37 -10.13
CA SER A 209 11.68 -15.92 -10.10
C SER A 209 12.22 -15.26 -11.37
N ILE A 210 13.34 -15.74 -11.92
CA ILE A 210 13.89 -15.23 -13.18
C ILE A 210 12.96 -15.58 -14.34
N ALA A 211 12.44 -16.80 -14.38
CA ALA A 211 11.48 -17.22 -15.41
C ALA A 211 10.19 -16.37 -15.37
N GLU A 212 9.64 -16.14 -14.17
CA GLU A 212 8.47 -15.27 -13.97
C GLU A 212 8.76 -13.82 -14.39
N GLU A 213 9.95 -13.27 -14.09
CA GLU A 213 10.32 -11.92 -14.55
C GLU A 213 10.40 -11.83 -16.08
N ILE A 214 10.94 -12.85 -16.74
CA ILE A 214 10.99 -12.92 -18.21
C ILE A 214 9.57 -12.98 -18.79
N GLU A 215 8.69 -13.80 -18.21
CA GLU A 215 7.30 -13.94 -18.64
C GLU A 215 6.53 -12.62 -18.50
N ILE A 216 6.64 -11.95 -17.34
CA ILE A 216 6.01 -10.64 -17.09
C ILE A 216 6.52 -9.59 -18.09
N GLU A 217 7.82 -9.60 -18.40
CA GLU A 217 8.39 -8.65 -19.36
C GLU A 217 7.93 -8.94 -20.79
N GLN A 218 7.74 -10.21 -21.17
CA GLN A 218 7.14 -10.61 -22.44
C GLN A 218 5.68 -10.14 -22.53
N GLU A 219 4.86 -10.41 -21.51
CA GLU A 219 3.47 -9.94 -21.46
C GLU A 219 3.37 -8.42 -21.59
N ARG A 220 4.26 -7.68 -20.92
CA ARG A 220 4.33 -6.22 -21.02
C ARG A 220 4.64 -5.77 -22.44
N ARG A 221 5.61 -6.40 -23.10
CA ARG A 221 5.99 -6.07 -24.49
C ARG A 221 4.85 -6.36 -25.46
N GLU A 222 4.17 -7.48 -25.31
CA GLU A 222 3.01 -7.83 -26.15
C GLU A 222 1.85 -6.87 -25.94
N THR A 223 1.53 -6.55 -24.69
CA THR A 223 0.51 -5.55 -24.36
C THR A 223 0.84 -4.18 -24.96
N LEU A 224 2.13 -3.78 -24.94
CA LEU A 224 2.57 -2.53 -25.53
C LEU A 224 2.42 -2.53 -27.05
N LYS A 225 2.78 -3.63 -27.73
CA LYS A 225 2.60 -3.80 -29.18
C LYS A 225 1.13 -3.70 -29.58
N GLN A 226 0.25 -4.40 -28.88
CA GLN A 226 -1.19 -4.34 -29.12
C GLN A 226 -1.73 -2.91 -28.99
N ARG A 227 -1.30 -2.16 -27.96
CA ARG A 227 -1.69 -0.74 -27.79
C ARG A 227 -1.17 0.16 -28.92
N ILE A 228 0.02 -0.09 -29.44
CA ILE A 228 0.58 0.66 -30.57
C ILE A 228 -0.20 0.36 -31.85
N GLU A 229 -0.52 -0.91 -32.11
CA GLU A 229 -1.31 -1.33 -33.26
C GLU A 229 -2.74 -0.78 -33.20
N GLU A 230 -3.40 -0.81 -32.05
CA GLU A 230 -4.73 -0.22 -31.86
C GLU A 230 -4.73 1.31 -32.10
N LYS A 231 -3.69 2.02 -31.63
CA LYS A 231 -3.54 3.45 -31.89
C LYS A 231 -3.28 3.73 -33.37
N GLY A 232 -2.44 2.93 -34.02
CA GLY A 232 -2.17 3.03 -35.46
C GLY A 232 -3.39 2.73 -36.33
N ALA A 233 -4.20 1.74 -35.94
CA ALA A 233 -5.44 1.38 -36.64
C ALA A 233 -6.52 2.46 -36.50
N LYS A 234 -6.58 3.16 -35.35
CA LYS A 234 -7.47 4.32 -35.16
C LYS A 234 -7.05 5.53 -35.99
N LEU A 235 -5.75 5.76 -36.14
CA LEU A 235 -5.22 6.86 -36.99
C LEU A 235 -5.41 6.63 -38.49
N LYS A 236 -5.47 5.37 -38.96
CA LYS A 236 -5.75 5.02 -40.37
C LYS A 236 -7.24 5.06 -40.75
N LYS A 237 -8.14 5.23 -39.78
CA LYS A 237 -9.61 5.32 -40.00
C LYS A 237 -10.14 6.76 -40.01
N ILE A 238 -9.26 7.75 -39.89
CA ILE A 238 -9.52 9.18 -40.06
C ILE A 238 -8.90 9.58 -41.40
#